data_AF-A0A7G2JWK6-F1
#
_entry.id   AF-A0A7G2JWK6-F1
#
_cell.length_a   1.000
_cell.length_b   1.000
_cell.length_c   1.000
_cell.angle_alpha   90.00
_cell.angle_beta   90.00
_cell.angle_gamma   90.00
#
_symmetry.space_group_name_H-M   'P 1'
#
loop_
_entity.id
_entity.type
_entity.pdbx_description
1 polymer ?
#
loop_
_entity_poly.entity_id
_entity_poly.type
_entity_poly.pdbx_seq_one_letter_code
_entity_poly.pdbx_strand_id
1 'polypeptide(L)'
;MCQDVANQAEFMGRKLTMEQWKVLFISGHAIATNQKADVVPGLEGEFVNIRESSAQMSVSRMASLIEYIQSWGVQNGVRFNDRWGFK
;
A
#
# COMPACT_ATOMS: atom_id res chain seq x y z
N MET A 1 -2.96 0.42 -10.06
CA MET A 1 -2.37 1.28 -9.00
C MET A 1 -1.07 0.71 -8.44
N CYS A 2 -1.08 -0.31 -7.56
CA CYS A 2 0.18 -0.82 -6.98
C CYS A 2 1.17 -1.33 -8.03
N GLN A 3 0.68 -1.95 -9.10
CA GLN A 3 1.55 -2.38 -10.22
C GLN A 3 2.17 -1.18 -10.94
N ASP A 4 1.39 -0.11 -11.16
CA ASP A 4 1.89 1.10 -11.81
C ASP A 4 2.99 1.75 -10.95
N VAL A 5 2.82 1.78 -9.63
CA VAL A 5 3.83 2.23 -8.67
C VAL A 5 5.08 1.33 -8.74
N ALA A 6 4.91 0.01 -8.69
CA ALA A 6 6.02 -0.94 -8.73
C ALA A 6 6.91 -0.77 -9.98
N ASN A 7 6.29 -0.45 -11.12
CA ASN A 7 7.01 -0.22 -12.37
C ASN A 7 7.77 1.12 -12.37
N GLN A 8 7.24 2.14 -11.69
CA GLN A 8 7.69 3.53 -11.85
C GLN A 8 8.52 4.07 -10.68
N ALA A 9 8.36 3.53 -9.47
CA ALA A 9 8.96 4.06 -8.25
C ALA A 9 9.98 3.10 -7.64
N GLU A 10 10.78 3.64 -6.71
CA GLU A 10 11.63 2.88 -5.79
C GLU A 10 11.33 3.34 -4.36
N PHE A 11 11.44 2.42 -3.42
CA PHE A 11 11.33 2.74 -2.00
C PHE A 11 12.71 2.61 -1.37
N MET A 12 13.26 3.72 -0.87
CA MET A 12 14.62 3.76 -0.27
C MET A 12 15.69 3.16 -1.19
N GLY A 13 15.65 3.50 -2.50
CA GLY A 13 16.58 2.99 -3.51
C GLY A 13 16.38 1.51 -3.90
N ARG A 14 15.27 0.89 -3.48
CA ARG A 14 14.94 -0.49 -3.79
C ARG A 14 13.70 -0.58 -4.68
N LYS A 15 13.79 -1.37 -5.74
CA LYS A 15 12.62 -1.83 -6.51
C LYS A 15 11.85 -2.87 -5.69
N LEU A 16 10.56 -2.61 -5.50
CA LEU A 16 9.64 -3.49 -4.80
C LEU A 16 8.60 -4.05 -5.76
N THR A 17 8.12 -5.26 -5.48
CA THR A 17 7.02 -5.87 -6.22
C THR A 17 5.70 -5.16 -5.91
N MET A 18 4.68 -5.41 -6.74
CA MET A 18 3.31 -4.92 -6.50
C MET A 18 2.80 -5.29 -5.10
N GLU A 19 3.01 -6.54 -4.67
CA GLU A 19 2.56 -7.02 -3.36
C GLU A 19 3.31 -6.33 -2.22
N GLN A 20 4.62 -6.09 -2.37
CA GLN A 20 5.40 -5.35 -1.38
C GLN A 20 4.96 -3.90 -1.25
N TRP A 21 4.68 -3.21 -2.38
CA TRP A 21 4.08 -1.87 -2.35
C TRP A 21 2.72 -1.86 -1.68
N LYS A 22 1.88 -2.88 -1.92
CA LYS A 22 0.58 -3.02 -1.25
C LYS A 22 0.73 -3.11 0.26
N VAL A 23 1.75 -3.83 0.77
CA VAL A 23 2.06 -3.85 2.22
C VAL A 23 2.36 -2.45 2.74
N LEU A 24 3.23 -1.71 2.05
CA LEU A 24 3.60 -0.36 2.46
C LEU A 24 2.40 0.59 2.48
N PHE A 25 1.54 0.53 1.46
CA PHE A 25 0.38 1.40 1.39
C PHE A 25 -0.65 1.10 2.47
N ILE A 26 -0.94 -0.17 2.74
CA ILE A 26 -1.86 -0.55 3.82
C ILE A 26 -1.31 -0.07 5.17
N SER A 27 -0.02 -0.33 5.43
CA SER A 27 0.61 0.11 6.68
C SER A 27 0.65 1.64 6.81
N GLY A 28 1.03 2.36 5.76
CA GLY A 28 1.10 3.82 5.78
C GLY A 28 -0.27 4.45 5.94
N HIS A 29 -1.28 3.92 5.25
CA HIS A 29 -2.66 4.38 5.34
C HIS A 29 -3.25 4.13 6.73
N ALA A 30 -2.98 2.98 7.36
CA ALA A 30 -3.37 2.71 8.75
C ALA A 30 -2.89 3.85 9.68
N ILE A 31 -1.60 4.19 9.64
CA ILE A 31 -1.03 5.29 10.44
C ILE A 31 -1.65 6.64 10.08
N ALA A 32 -1.79 6.95 8.79
CA ALA A 32 -2.41 8.20 8.33
C ALA A 32 -3.87 8.37 8.81
N THR A 33 -4.56 7.25 9.05
CA THR A 33 -5.94 7.21 9.58
C THR A 33 -6.02 6.98 11.10
N ASN A 34 -4.93 7.25 11.84
CA ASN A 34 -4.83 7.08 13.29
C ASN A 34 -5.07 5.65 13.80
N GLN A 35 -4.85 4.64 12.96
CA GLN A 35 -4.71 3.26 13.42
C GLN A 35 -3.28 3.05 13.93
N LYS A 36 -3.09 2.07 14.81
CA LYS A 36 -1.77 1.75 15.38
C LYS A 36 -1.03 0.77 14.46
N ALA A 37 0.29 0.89 14.42
CA ALA A 37 1.14 -0.19 13.91
C ALA A 37 1.13 -1.35 14.91
N ASP A 38 1.09 -2.58 14.40
CA ASP A 38 1.21 -3.80 15.20
C ASP A 38 2.49 -4.54 14.78
N VAL A 39 3.60 -4.15 15.39
CA VAL A 39 4.93 -4.72 15.10
C VAL A 39 5.31 -5.68 16.21
N VAL A 40 5.54 -6.94 15.84
CA VAL A 40 5.87 -8.03 16.75
C VAL A 40 7.18 -8.72 16.35
N PRO A 41 7.88 -9.39 17.30
CA PRO A 41 8.92 -10.35 16.95
C PRO A 41 8.34 -11.50 16.15
N GLY A 42 8.99 -11.83 15.04
CA GLY A 42 8.66 -12.98 14.20
C GLY A 42 9.27 -14.28 14.71
N LEU A 43 9.02 -15.35 13.98
CA LEU A 43 9.38 -16.71 14.40
C LEU A 43 10.90 -16.92 14.43
N GLU A 44 11.65 -16.15 13.65
CA GLU A 44 13.11 -16.21 13.54
C GLU A 44 13.79 -14.93 14.10
N GLY A 45 13.07 -14.18 14.94
CA GLY A 45 13.59 -12.96 15.57
C GLY A 45 13.59 -11.71 14.68
N GLU A 46 12.97 -11.77 13.50
CA GLU A 46 12.74 -10.64 12.62
C GLU A 46 11.61 -9.73 13.14
N PHE A 47 11.48 -8.52 12.60
CA PHE A 47 10.31 -7.67 12.90
C PHE A 47 9.21 -7.92 11.87
N VAL A 48 8.02 -8.27 12.36
CA VAL A 48 6.84 -8.50 11.52
C VAL A 48 5.80 -7.43 11.82
N ASN A 49 5.37 -6.72 10.78
CA ASN A 49 4.23 -5.81 10.86
C ASN A 49 2.94 -6.56 10.49
N ILE A 50 2.15 -6.88 11.51
CA ILE A 50 0.82 -7.46 11.35
C ILE A 50 -0.12 -6.36 10.88
N ARG A 51 -0.79 -6.60 9.76
CA ARG A 51 -1.66 -5.61 9.11
C ARG A 51 -2.96 -6.25 8.68
N GLU A 52 -3.98 -5.41 8.53
CA GLU A 52 -5.26 -5.82 7.96
C GLU A 52 -5.08 -6.41 6.55
N SER A 53 -5.84 -7.46 6.27
CA SER A 53 -5.94 -8.00 4.92
C SER A 53 -6.82 -7.08 4.08
N SER A 54 -6.34 -6.65 2.91
CA SER A 54 -7.16 -5.85 1.98
C SER A 54 -8.43 -6.59 1.53
N ALA A 55 -8.43 -7.93 1.57
CA ALA A 55 -9.60 -8.74 1.23
C ALA A 55 -10.69 -8.68 2.30
N GLN A 56 -10.36 -8.23 3.51
CA GLN A 56 -11.29 -8.08 4.64
C GLN A 56 -11.67 -6.61 4.89
N MET A 57 -11.15 -5.67 4.09
CA MET A 57 -11.49 -4.25 4.22
C MET A 57 -12.94 -4.00 3.82
N SER A 58 -13.60 -3.11 4.56
CA SER A 58 -14.86 -2.54 4.10
C SER A 58 -14.65 -1.72 2.82
N VAL A 59 -15.74 -1.49 2.08
CA VAL A 59 -15.71 -0.62 0.88
C VAL A 59 -15.18 0.78 1.21
N SER A 60 -15.60 1.36 2.34
CA SER A 60 -15.12 2.67 2.79
C SER A 60 -13.63 2.68 3.12
N ARG A 61 -13.12 1.62 3.76
CA ARG A 61 -11.70 1.47 4.07
C ARG A 61 -10.87 1.35 2.81
N MET A 62 -11.33 0.54 1.85
CA MET A 62 -10.68 0.36 0.55
C MET A 62 -10.69 1.66 -0.28
N ALA A 63 -11.81 2.39 -0.32
CA ALA A 63 -11.90 3.66 -1.03
C ALA A 63 -10.90 4.70 -0.48
N SER A 64 -10.82 4.82 0.85
CA SER A 64 -9.83 5.70 1.50
C SER A 64 -8.39 5.27 1.21
N LEU A 65 -8.11 3.97 1.15
CA LEU A 65 -6.79 3.46 0.77
C LEU A 65 -6.45 3.80 -0.69
N ILE A 66 -7.41 3.69 -1.61
CA ILE A 66 -7.24 4.04 -3.02
C ILE A 66 -6.87 5.53 -3.15
N GLU A 67 -7.59 6.42 -2.48
CA GLU A 67 -7.29 7.86 -2.46
C GLU A 67 -5.88 8.14 -1.91
N TYR A 68 -5.50 7.45 -0.84
CA TYR A 68 -4.17 7.55 -0.26
C TYR A 68 -3.07 7.14 -1.25
N ILE A 69 -3.25 6.00 -1.95
CA ILE A 69 -2.31 5.51 -2.97
C ILE A 69 -2.26 6.49 -4.15
N GLN A 70 -3.40 7.04 -4.58
CA GLN A 70 -3.46 7.98 -5.68
C GLN A 70 -2.70 9.26 -5.36
N SER A 71 -2.94 9.83 -4.16
CA SER A 71 -2.25 11.02 -3.68
C SER A 71 -0.74 10.80 -3.61
N TRP A 72 -0.30 9.70 -3.00
CA TRP A 72 1.13 9.35 -2.94
C TRP A 72 1.72 9.19 -4.34
N GLY A 73 1.04 8.49 -5.24
CA GLY A 73 1.53 8.25 -6.60
C GLY A 73 1.69 9.53 -7.39
N VAL A 74 0.69 10.43 -7.36
CA VAL A 74 0.76 11.73 -8.06
C VAL A 74 1.91 12.58 -7.52
N GLN A 75 2.09 12.63 -6.20
CA GLN A 75 3.20 13.36 -5.58
C GLN A 75 4.58 12.81 -5.97
N ASN A 76 4.66 11.52 -6.29
CA ASN A 76 5.90 10.84 -6.69
C ASN A 76 6.02 10.66 -8.22
N GLY A 77 5.19 11.36 -9.01
CA GLY A 77 5.26 11.33 -10.47
C GLY A 77 4.80 10.03 -11.13
N VAL A 78 4.12 9.14 -10.39
CA VAL A 78 3.54 7.90 -10.92
C VAL A 78 2.34 8.25 -11.80
N ARG A 79 2.36 7.77 -13.03
CA ARG A 79 1.21 7.84 -13.94
C ARG A 79 0.37 6.59 -13.76
N PHE A 80 -0.84 6.76 -13.23
CA PHE A 80 -1.80 5.68 -13.10
C PHE A 80 -2.51 5.44 -14.44
N ASN A 81 -2.67 4.17 -14.80
CA ASN A 81 -3.50 3.81 -15.95
C ASN A 81 -4.95 3.75 -15.51
N ASP A 82 -5.81 4.64 -16.03
CA ASP A 82 -7.25 4.69 -15.75
C ASP A 82 -8.05 3.57 -16.45
N ARG A 83 -7.46 2.38 -16.64
CA ARG A 83 -8.20 1.21 -17.13
C ARG A 83 -9.09 0.65 -16.02
N TRP A 84 -10.18 1.36 -15.74
CA TRP A 84 -11.36 0.77 -15.10
C TRP A 84 -11.96 -0.22 -16.10
N GLY A 85 -11.59 -1.49 -15.96
CA GLY A 85 -12.07 -2.58 -16.81
C GLY A 85 -13.51 -2.98 -16.54
N PHE A 86 -14.46 -2.03 -16.61
CA PHE A 86 -15.86 -2.38 -16.83
C PHE A 86 -16.03 -2.63 -18.33
N LYS A 87 -16.09 -3.91 -18.69
CA LYS A 87 -16.82 -4.35 -19.89
C LYS A 87 -18.26 -4.63 -19.48
#